data_AF-A0A9X2T4B4-F1
#
_entry.id   AF-A0A9X2T4B4-F1
#
_cell.length_a   1.000
_cell.length_b   1.000
_cell.length_c   1.000
_cell.angle_alpha   90.00
_cell.angle_beta   90.00
_cell.angle_gamma   90.00
#
_symmetry.space_group_name_H-M   'P 1'
#
loop_
_entity.id
_entity.type
_entity.pdbx_description
1 polymer ?
#
loop_
_entity_poly.entity_id
_entity_poly.type
_entity_poly.pdbx_seq_one_letter_code
_entity_poly.pdbx_strand_id
1 'polypeptide(L)'
;MDRRQSGGGGEAGAFLDAALAVMELPLEPELRPRVVMHLETALAMARLVSTFPLPDEAEPAPVYQPGDAAPGDVETGSVRP
;
A
#
# COMPACT_ATOMS: atom_id res chain seq x y z
N MET A 1 -15.53 11.67 32.75
CA MET A 1 -15.60 12.51 31.53
C MET A 1 -14.20 12.57 30.94
N ASP A 2 -13.90 11.77 29.91
CA ASP A 2 -12.64 11.86 29.17
C ASP A 2 -12.85 12.69 27.90
N ARG A 3 -12.09 13.78 27.78
CA ARG A 3 -12.21 14.84 26.79
C ARG A 3 -11.21 14.60 25.66
N ARG A 4 -11.38 13.52 24.88
CA ARG A 4 -10.54 13.20 23.70
C ARG A 4 -11.30 13.01 22.38
N GLN A 5 -12.52 13.53 22.27
CA GLN A 5 -13.31 13.48 21.03
C GLN A 5 -13.43 14.85 20.36
N SER A 6 -12.32 15.45 19.91
CA SER A 6 -12.35 16.70 19.14
C SER A 6 -11.46 16.58 17.90
N GLY A 7 -12.09 16.61 16.72
CA GLY A 7 -11.47 16.47 15.40
C GLY A 7 -11.70 15.07 14.79
N GLY A 8 -12.82 14.90 14.06
CA GLY A 8 -13.38 13.58 13.73
C GLY A 8 -12.41 12.57 13.09
N GLY A 9 -12.54 11.29 13.45
CA GLY A 9 -11.98 10.17 12.68
C GLY A 9 -10.83 9.36 13.30
N GLY A 10 -10.46 9.55 14.58
CA GLY A 10 -9.46 8.70 15.25
C GLY A 10 -8.10 8.65 14.51
N GLU A 11 -7.39 7.52 14.62
CA GLU A 11 -6.09 7.30 13.96
C GLU A 11 -6.19 7.38 12.42
N ALA A 12 -7.28 6.87 11.84
CA ALA A 12 -7.52 6.94 10.39
C ALA A 12 -7.68 8.39 9.89
N GLY A 13 -8.30 9.26 10.68
CA GLY A 13 -8.42 10.68 10.37
C GLY A 13 -7.07 11.39 10.36
N ALA A 14 -6.21 11.12 11.35
CA ALA A 14 -4.86 11.67 11.39
C ALA A 14 -4.00 11.19 10.21
N PHE A 15 -4.12 9.91 9.84
CA PHE A 15 -3.46 9.36 8.65
C PHE A 15 -3.98 10.02 7.37
N LEU A 16 -5.30 10.20 7.24
CA LEU A 16 -5.91 10.87 6.09
C LEU A 16 -5.35 12.29 5.94
N ASP A 17 -5.31 13.07 7.02
CA ASP A 17 -4.83 14.45 6.97
C ASP A 17 -3.33 14.52 6.55
N ALA A 18 -2.49 13.60 7.04
CA ALA A 18 -1.10 13.50 6.63
C ALA A 18 -0.94 13.06 5.16
N ALA A 19 -1.73 12.09 4.70
CA ALA A 19 -1.69 11.58 3.34
C ALA A 19 -2.11 12.65 2.32
N LEU A 20 -3.17 13.41 2.62
CA LEU A 20 -3.62 14.52 1.78
C LEU A 20 -2.55 15.60 1.64
N ALA A 21 -1.82 15.91 2.73
CA ALA A 21 -0.72 16.87 2.70
C ALA A 21 0.44 16.41 1.81
N VAL A 22 0.83 15.13 1.89
CA VAL A 22 1.91 14.56 1.05
C VAL A 22 1.54 14.52 -0.43
N MET A 23 0.28 14.22 -0.73
CA MET A 23 -0.21 14.13 -2.12
C MET A 23 -0.63 15.49 -2.70
N GLU A 24 -0.62 16.55 -1.90
CA GLU A 24 -1.17 17.87 -2.24
C GLU A 24 -2.62 17.77 -2.78
N LEU A 25 -3.39 16.83 -2.23
CA LEU A 25 -4.74 16.52 -2.70
C LEU A 25 -5.78 17.30 -1.87
N PRO A 26 -6.55 18.23 -2.48
CA PRO A 26 -7.65 18.86 -1.78
C PRO A 26 -8.76 17.84 -1.47
N LEU A 27 -9.38 17.98 -0.30
CA LEU A 27 -10.55 17.22 0.10
C LEU A 27 -11.63 18.16 0.61
N GLU A 28 -12.82 18.10 0.03
CA GLU A 28 -13.96 18.87 0.49
C GLU A 28 -14.37 18.41 1.91
N PRO A 29 -14.59 19.35 2.86
CA PRO A 29 -14.90 19.00 4.24
C PRO A 29 -16.11 18.07 4.41
N GLU A 30 -17.10 18.19 3.51
CA GLU A 30 -18.31 17.38 3.49
C GLU A 30 -18.06 15.92 3.08
N LEU A 31 -16.96 15.65 2.37
CA LEU A 31 -16.55 14.30 1.99
C LEU A 31 -15.77 13.60 3.10
N ARG A 32 -15.09 14.36 3.98
CA ARG A 32 -14.15 13.81 4.96
C ARG A 32 -14.73 12.67 5.82
N PRO A 33 -15.95 12.75 6.38
CA PRO A 33 -16.50 11.64 7.17
C PRO A 33 -16.65 10.33 6.37
N ARG A 34 -16.99 10.43 5.08
CA ARG A 34 -17.14 9.25 4.20
C ARG A 34 -15.80 8.65 3.82
N VAL A 35 -14.80 9.49 3.55
CA VAL A 35 -13.43 9.03 3.24
C VAL A 35 -12.84 8.31 4.44
N VAL A 36 -13.00 8.86 5.65
CA VAL A 36 -12.55 8.20 6.89
C VAL A 36 -13.21 6.84 7.06
N MET A 37 -14.53 6.74 6.89
CA MET A 37 -15.25 5.46 6.99
C MET A 37 -14.72 4.39 6.02
N HIS A 38 -14.46 4.76 4.76
CA HIS A 38 -13.90 3.82 3.78
C HIS A 38 -12.44 3.46 4.08
N LEU A 39 -11.65 4.41 4.57
CA LEU A 39 -10.28 4.17 4.99
C LEU A 39 -10.21 3.20 6.17
N GLU A 40 -11.08 3.36 7.18
CA GLU A 40 -11.18 2.41 8.31
C GLU A 40 -11.51 1.00 7.82
N THR A 41 -12.42 0.88 6.87
CA THR A 41 -12.78 -0.41 6.26
C THR A 41 -11.58 -1.02 5.51
N ALA A 42 -10.88 -0.23 4.71
CA ALA A 42 -9.68 -0.68 3.99
C ALA A 42 -8.56 -1.12 4.94
N LEU A 43 -8.35 -0.38 6.05
CA LEU A 43 -7.39 -0.74 7.09
C LEU A 43 -7.77 -2.05 7.79
N ALA A 44 -9.06 -2.31 8.01
CA ALA A 44 -9.52 -3.59 8.54
C ALA A 44 -9.21 -4.75 7.57
N MET A 45 -9.44 -4.56 6.26
CA MET A 45 -9.09 -5.56 5.23
C MET A 45 -7.57 -5.77 5.14
N ALA A 46 -6.78 -4.70 5.18
CA ALA A 46 -5.33 -4.76 5.15
C ALA A 46 -4.77 -5.57 6.33
N ARG A 47 -5.35 -5.43 7.53
CA ARG A 47 -4.97 -6.23 8.70
C ARG A 47 -5.20 -7.73 8.50
N LEU A 48 -6.26 -8.13 7.78
CA LEU A 48 -6.50 -9.54 7.45
C LEU A 48 -5.42 -10.12 6.53
N VAL A 49 -4.92 -9.31 5.58
CA VAL A 49 -3.88 -9.76 4.64
C VAL A 49 -2.49 -9.66 5.27
N SER A 50 -2.26 -8.74 6.21
CA SER A 50 -0.95 -8.56 6.86
C SER A 50 -0.57 -9.73 7.79
N THR A 51 -1.49 -10.66 8.08
CA THR A 51 -1.20 -11.84 8.91
C THR A 51 -0.57 -13.00 8.13
N PHE A 52 -0.61 -12.97 6.80
CA PHE A 52 0.05 -14.00 5.99
C PHE A 52 1.57 -13.80 6.07
N PRO A 53 2.36 -14.83 6.44
CA PRO A 53 3.81 -14.72 6.45
C PRO A 53 4.33 -14.48 5.04
N LEU A 54 5.20 -13.47 4.89
CA LEU A 54 5.82 -13.13 3.62
C LEU A 54 7.34 -13.32 3.74
N PRO A 55 7.90 -14.41 3.19
CA PRO A 55 9.35 -14.59 3.10
C PRO A 55 10.01 -13.47 2.30
N ASP A 56 11.25 -13.13 2.61
CA ASP A 56 12.00 -12.10 1.88
C ASP A 56 12.23 -12.51 0.41
N GLU A 57 12.29 -13.81 0.13
CA GLU A 57 12.43 -14.38 -1.22
C GLU A 57 11.09 -14.47 -1.97
N ALA A 58 9.97 -14.03 -1.37
CA ALA A 58 8.68 -14.04 -2.03
C ALA A 58 8.65 -13.00 -3.15
N GLU A 59 8.67 -13.48 -4.39
CA GLU A 59 8.50 -12.63 -5.57
C GLU A 59 7.10 -11.98 -5.56
N PRO A 60 7.00 -10.67 -5.84
CA PRO A 60 5.71 -10.01 -5.98
C PRO A 60 4.95 -10.59 -7.18
N ALA A 61 3.62 -10.49 -7.14
CA ALA A 61 2.82 -10.74 -8.32
C ALA A 61 3.19 -9.75 -9.46
N PRO A 62 2.68 -9.99 -10.68
CA PRO A 62 3.45 -10.12 -11.92
C PRO A 62 4.82 -9.42 -11.97
N VAL A 63 5.86 -10.22 -12.22
CA VAL A 63 7.23 -9.73 -12.50
C VAL A 63 7.30 -9.21 -13.94
N TYR A 64 7.94 -8.06 -14.11
CA TYR A 64 8.25 -7.51 -15.43
C TYR A 64 9.09 -8.49 -16.24
N GLN A 65 8.61 -8.86 -17.43
CA GLN A 65 9.39 -9.59 -18.42
C GLN A 65 9.76 -8.59 -19.53
N PRO A 66 11.05 -8.22 -19.67
CA PRO A 66 11.49 -7.53 -20.87
C PRO A 66 11.11 -8.41 -22.07
N GLY A 67 10.38 -7.84 -23.04
CA GLY A 67 9.92 -8.60 -24.21
C GLY A 67 11.09 -9.29 -24.92
N ASP A 68 10.83 -10.51 -25.42
CA ASP A 68 11.78 -11.46 -26.04
C ASP A 68 13.19 -10.88 -26.29
N ALA A 69 14.14 -11.27 -25.43
CA ALA A 69 15.52 -11.36 -25.91
C ALA A 69 15.47 -12.21 -27.18
N ALA A 70 16.03 -11.70 -28.28
CA ALA A 70 16.20 -12.51 -29.48
C ALA A 70 16.85 -13.85 -29.09
N PRO A 71 16.44 -14.99 -29.67
CA PRO A 71 17.06 -16.27 -29.36
C PRO A 71 18.56 -16.18 -29.68
N GLY A 72 19.41 -16.03 -28.66
CA GLY A 72 20.85 -15.85 -28.83
C GLY A 72 21.63 -15.41 -27.58
N ASP A 73 21.05 -14.63 -26.66
CA ASP A 73 21.86 -13.89 -25.67
C ASP A 73 21.81 -14.43 -24.23
N VAL A 74 21.30 -15.65 -24.01
CA VAL A 74 21.47 -16.34 -22.72
C VAL A 74 22.78 -17.14 -22.73
N GLU A 75 23.91 -16.43 -22.61
CA GLU A 75 25.18 -17.08 -22.20
C GLU A 75 24.97 -17.71 -20.82
N THR A 76 24.70 -19.01 -20.85
CA THR A 76 24.71 -19.87 -19.68
C THR A 76 26.11 -19.82 -19.10
N GLY A 77 26.24 -19.19 -17.93
CA GLY A 77 27.39 -19.32 -17.04
C GLY A 77 27.59 -20.77 -16.63
N SER A 78 28.14 -21.57 -17.54
CA SER A 78 28.68 -22.89 -17.26
C SER A 78 30.16 -22.69 -16.94
N VAL A 79 30.46 -22.54 -15.65
CA VAL A 79 31.82 -22.71 -15.15
C VAL A 79 32.23 -24.14 -15.46
N ARG A 80 33.14 -24.31 -16.40
CA ARG A 80 33.95 -25.52 -16.54
C ARG A 80 35.42 -25.12 -16.32
N PRO A 81 36.22 -25.96 -15.64
CA PRO A 81 37.58 -25.64 -15.24
C PRO A 81 38.49 -25.36 -16.44
#